data_AF-A0A3M5ZRH2-F1
#
_entry.id   AF-A0A3M5ZRH2-F1
#
_cell.length_a   1.000
_cell.length_b   1.000
_cell.length_c   1.000
_cell.angle_alpha   90.00
_cell.angle_beta   90.00
_cell.angle_gamma   90.00
#
_symmetry.space_group_name_H-M   'P 1'
#
loop_
_entity.id
_entity.type
_entity.pdbx_description
1 polymer ?
#
loop_
_entity_poly.entity_id
_entity_poly.type
_entity_poly.pdbx_seq_one_letter_code
_entity_poly.pdbx_strand_id
1 'polypeptide(L)' 'MTGFLNKDEKAMGRPVGVVNDQRGGLLVADDVGNKIWRVTSAKAAQ' A
#
# COMPACT_ATOMS: atom_id res chain seq x y z
N MET A 1 1.32 -6.13 2.33
CA MET A 1 1.13 -4.79 2.89
C MET A 1 0.75 -4.95 4.36
N THR A 2 1.53 -4.40 5.29
CA THR A 2 1.23 -4.48 6.73
C THR A 2 0.93 -3.07 7.24
N GLY A 3 -0.10 -2.91 8.08
CA GLY A 3 -0.43 -1.64 8.73
C GLY A 3 -1.29 -0.64 7.95
N PHE A 4 -1.70 -0.96 6.71
CA PHE A 4 -2.67 -0.15 5.96
C PHE A 4 -4.10 -0.32 6.50
N LEU A 5 -4.46 -1.57 6.85
CA LEU A 5 -5.70 -1.88 7.55
C LEU A 5 -5.44 -1.93 9.06
N ASN A 6 -6.40 -1.43 9.83
CA ASN A 6 -6.44 -1.64 11.28
C ASN A 6 -7.02 -3.03 11.62
N LYS A 7 -7.18 -3.31 12.92
CA LYS A 7 -7.69 -4.60 13.42
C LYS A 7 -9.14 -4.90 12.99
N ASP A 8 -9.89 -3.86 12.62
CA ASP A 8 -11.28 -3.96 12.17
C ASP A 8 -11.37 -3.96 10.63
N GLU A 9 -10.25 -4.22 9.95
CA GLU A 9 -10.12 -4.18 8.48
C GLU A 9 -10.47 -2.83 7.84
N LYS A 10 -10.42 -1.75 8.61
CA LYS A 10 -10.63 -0.39 8.09
C LYS A 10 -9.33 0.18 7.56
N ALA A 11 -9.40 0.78 6.38
CA ALA A 11 -8.29 1.51 5.79
C ALA A 11 -7.95 2.74 6.65
N MET A 12 -6.65 2.90 6.95
CA MET A 12 -6.10 4.03 7.71
C MET A 12 -5.70 5.22 6.82
N GLY A 13 -6.35 5.31 5.66
CA GLY A 13 -6.18 6.37 4.66
C GLY A 13 -6.66 5.90 3.29
N ARG A 14 -7.05 6.86 2.45
CA ARG A 14 -7.54 6.56 1.09
C ARG A 14 -6.40 6.74 0.10
N PRO A 15 -6.25 5.83 -0.88
CA PRO A 15 -5.28 6.04 -1.95
C PRO A 15 -5.68 7.27 -2.76
N VAL A 16 -4.80 8.26 -2.82
CA VAL A 16 -5.00 9.50 -3.60
C VAL A 16 -4.02 9.65 -4.76
N GLY A 17 -2.97 8.83 -4.79
CA GLY A 17 -2.03 8.75 -5.90
C GLY A 17 -1.40 7.37 -6.00
N VAL A 18 -1.17 6.90 -7.23
CA VAL A 18 -0.57 5.60 -7.52
C VAL A 18 0.44 5.74 -8.66
N VAL A 19 1.66 5.21 -8.46
CA VAL A 19 2.71 5.17 -9.49
C VAL A 19 3.45 3.84 -9.47
N ASN A 20 3.98 3.41 -10.62
CA ASN A 20 4.88 2.26 -10.70
C ASN A 20 6.21 2.57 -10.01
N ASP A 21 6.76 1.63 -9.25
CA ASP A 21 8.11 1.72 -8.72
C ASP A 21 9.14 1.13 -9.71
N GLN A 22 10.42 1.45 -9.52
CA GLN A 22 11.51 0.95 -10.38
C GLN A 22 11.86 -0.54 -10.15
N ARG A 23 11.16 -1.20 -9.23
CA ARG A 23 11.40 -2.57 -8.77
C ARG A 23 10.21 -3.51 -9.07
N GLY A 24 9.29 -3.10 -9.93
CA GLY A 24 8.12 -3.89 -10.35
C GLY A 24 6.95 -3.93 -9.36
N GLY A 25 6.86 -2.97 -8.44
CA GLY A 25 5.74 -2.76 -7.52
C GLY A 25 5.00 -1.45 -7.76
N LEU A 26 4.12 -1.08 -6.85
CA LEU A 26 3.37 0.18 -6.84
C LEU A 26 3.71 1.00 -5.59
N LEU A 27 3.84 2.32 -5.74
CA LEU A 27 3.83 3.28 -4.65
C LEU A 27 2.45 3.92 -4.55
N VAL A 28 1.88 3.92 -3.36
CA VAL A 28 0.55 4.46 -3.06
C VAL A 28 0.66 5.54 -2.00
N ALA A 29 0.20 6.75 -2.31
CA ALA A 29 0.10 7.84 -1.35
C ALA A 29 -1.27 7.82 -0.67
N ASP A 30 -1.30 8.00 0.65
CA ASP A 30 -2.53 8.21 1.42
C ASP A 30 -2.77 9.69 1.79
N ASP A 31 -4.03 10.01 2.09
CA ASP A 31 -4.51 11.37 2.38
C ASP A 31 -4.41 11.81 3.84
N VAL A 32 -4.46 10.88 4.80
CA VAL A 32 -4.48 11.18 6.25
C VAL A 32 -3.23 10.70 7.00
N GLY A 33 -2.50 9.71 6.46
CA GLY A 33 -1.36 9.10 7.13
C GLY A 33 -0.04 9.82 6.85
N ASN A 34 0.02 10.63 5.79
CA ASN A 34 1.25 11.19 5.22
C ASN A 34 2.30 10.08 4.97
N LYS A 35 1.84 8.93 4.47
CA LYS A 35 2.68 7.76 4.18
C LYS A 35 2.64 7.41 2.70
N ILE A 36 3.76 6.87 2.24
CA ILE A 36 3.87 6.18 0.96
C ILE A 36 3.98 4.68 1.24
N TRP A 37 3.00 3.92 0.74
CA TRP A 37 2.96 2.47 0.85
C TRP A 37 3.56 1.83 -0.39
N ARG A 38 4.45 0.86 -0.21
CA ARG A 38 4.95 0.03 -1.30
C ARG A 38 4.19 -1.28 -1.35
N VAL A 39 3.46 -1.50 -2.45
CA VAL A 39 2.72 -2.72 -2.72
C VAL A 39 3.51 -3.57 -3.70
N THR A 40 3.71 -4.84 -3.34
CA THR A 40 4.31 -5.86 -4.21
C THR A 40 3.38 -7.05 -4.30
N SER A 41 3.51 -7.84 -5.37
CA SER A 41 2.88 -9.16 -5.41
C SER A 41 3.34 -9.99 -4.21
N ALA A 42 2.43 -10.76 -3.63
CA ALA A 42 2.84 -11.83 -2.73
C ALA A 42 3.65 -12.84 -3.56
N LYS A 43 4.76 -13.34 -3.00
CA LYS A 43 5.43 -14.49 -3.58
C LYS A 43 4.41 -15.63 -3.63
N ALA A 44 4.14 -16.17 -4.82
CA ALA A 44 3.30 -17.35 -4.92
C ALA A 44 3.93 -18.46 -4.05
N ALA A 45 3.12 -19.11 -3.21
CA ALA A 45 3.56 -20.36 -2.61
C ALA A 45 3.84 -21.34 -3.76
N GLN A 46 5.05 -21.91 -3.78
CA GLN A 46 5.39 -23.02 -4.67
C GLN A 46 4.75 -24.31 -4.16
#